data_AF-A0A945ZM45-F1
#
_entry.id   AF-A0A945ZM45-F1
#
_cell.length_a   1.000
_cell.length_b   1.000
_cell.length_c   1.000
_cell.angle_alpha   90.00
_cell.angle_beta   90.00
_cell.angle_gamma   90.00
#
_symmetry.space_group_name_H-M   'P 1'
#
loop_
_entity.id
_entity.type
_entity.pdbx_description
1 polymer ?
#
loop_
_entity_poly.entity_id
_entity_poly.type
_entity_poly.pdbx_seq_one_letter_code
_entity_poly.pdbx_strand_id
1 'polypeptide(L)'
;NYLMSERKKVLAYHHTYANSYFWRTHAQQEVDYIEERSGNICAYEFKWGHKKAVISKTFSRAYPNAMTKIITPENVEEFLLDPNSMS
;
A
#
# COMPACT_ATOMS: atom_id res chain seq x y z
N ASN A 1 -3.02 5.90 -9.45
CA ASN A 1 -2.50 5.26 -10.68
C ASN A 1 -1.01 5.42 -10.91
N TYR A 2 -0.43 6.62 -10.95
CA TYR A 2 1.03 6.79 -11.18
C TYR A 2 1.90 6.01 -10.17
N LEU A 3 1.68 6.21 -8.86
CA LEU A 3 2.46 5.56 -7.80
C LEU A 3 2.40 4.03 -7.86
N MET A 4 1.23 3.46 -8.17
CA MET A 4 1.08 2.01 -8.33
C MET A 4 1.83 1.48 -9.56
N SER A 5 1.81 2.23 -10.66
CA SER A 5 2.55 1.89 -11.88
C SER A 5 4.06 1.90 -11.62
N GLU A 6 4.57 2.93 -10.97
CA GLU A 6 5.99 3.02 -10.63
C GLU A 6 6.38 1.93 -9.63
N ARG A 7 5.58 1.70 -8.59
CA ARG A 7 5.79 0.61 -7.64
C ARG A 7 5.84 -0.75 -8.33
N LYS A 8 4.94 -1.02 -9.29
CA LYS A 8 4.96 -2.27 -10.06
C LYS A 8 6.25 -2.44 -10.87
N LYS A 9 6.79 -1.36 -11.45
CA LYS A 9 8.08 -1.40 -12.16
C LYS A 9 9.22 -1.73 -11.21
N VAL A 10 9.23 -1.15 -10.02
CA VAL A 10 10.23 -1.40 -8.97
C VAL A 10 10.20 -2.86 -8.55
N LEU A 11 9.02 -3.39 -8.23
CA LEU A 11 8.85 -4.81 -7.88
C LEU A 11 9.37 -5.73 -9.01
N ALA A 12 9.05 -5.41 -10.27
CA ALA A 12 9.53 -6.17 -11.42
C ALA A 12 11.06 -6.10 -11.59
N TYR A 13 11.65 -4.91 -11.45
CA TYR A 13 13.10 -4.69 -11.53
C TYR A 13 13.85 -5.49 -10.47
N HIS A 14 13.31 -5.57 -9.26
CA HIS A 14 13.89 -6.32 -8.15
C HIS A 14 13.47 -7.80 -8.10
N HIS A 15 12.81 -8.31 -9.16
CA HIS A 15 12.29 -9.69 -9.22
C HIS A 15 11.44 -10.08 -7.99
N THR A 16 10.78 -9.10 -7.38
CA THR A 16 9.94 -9.29 -6.20
C THR A 16 8.53 -9.62 -6.65
N TYR A 17 8.11 -10.87 -6.46
CA TYR A 17 6.74 -11.28 -6.77
C TYR A 17 5.79 -10.74 -5.70
N ALA A 18 4.87 -9.88 -6.11
CA ALA A 18 3.79 -9.39 -5.27
C ALA A 18 2.50 -9.30 -6.07
N ASN A 19 1.41 -9.77 -5.48
CA ASN A 19 0.08 -9.53 -6.04
C ASN A 19 -0.39 -8.15 -5.61
N SER A 20 -0.91 -7.37 -6.54
CA SER A 20 -1.36 -5.99 -6.31
C SER A 20 -2.87 -5.88 -6.42
N TYR A 21 -3.51 -5.24 -5.43
CA TYR A 21 -4.96 -5.11 -5.36
C TYR A 21 -5.41 -3.70 -4.98
N PHE A 22 -6.64 -3.36 -5.39
CA PHE A 22 -7.44 -2.28 -4.79
C PHE A 22 -8.49 -2.92 -3.91
N TRP A 23 -8.70 -2.37 -2.70
CA TRP A 23 -9.71 -2.89 -1.80
C TRP A 23 -10.84 -1.89 -1.61
N ARG A 24 -12.07 -2.38 -1.72
CA ARG A 24 -13.29 -1.59 -1.54
C ARG A 24 -14.40 -2.46 -0.94
N THR A 25 -15.27 -1.85 -0.13
CA THR A 25 -16.47 -2.48 0.43
C THR A 25 -17.76 -1.96 -0.21
N HIS A 26 -18.88 -2.67 0.01
CA HIS A 26 -20.22 -2.18 -0.37
C HIS A 26 -20.58 -0.84 0.29
N ALA A 27 -20.03 -0.57 1.47
CA ALA A 27 -20.17 0.71 2.17
C ALA A 27 -19.20 1.79 1.67
N GLN A 28 -18.59 1.60 0.49
CA GLN A 28 -17.66 2.54 -0.16
C GLN A 28 -16.43 2.92 0.69
N GLN A 29 -16.04 2.07 1.64
CA GLN A 29 -14.72 2.20 2.27
C GLN A 29 -13.66 1.59 1.37
N GLU A 30 -12.49 2.22 1.34
CA GLU A 30 -11.42 1.91 0.39
C GLU A 30 -10.07 1.78 1.11
N VAL A 31 -9.14 1.10 0.46
CA VAL A 31 -7.69 1.20 0.69
C VAL A 31 -7.07 1.39 -0.68
N ASP A 32 -6.26 2.45 -0.83
CA ASP A 32 -5.73 2.85 -2.13
C ASP A 32 -4.92 1.75 -2.82
N TYR A 33 -4.09 1.02 -2.06
CA TYR A 33 -3.23 -0.01 -2.66
C TYR A 33 -2.85 -1.09 -1.66
N ILE A 34 -2.87 -2.34 -2.13
CA ILE A 34 -2.46 -3.51 -1.35
C ILE A 34 -1.45 -4.33 -2.15
N GLU A 35 -0.39 -4.76 -1.46
CA GLU A 35 0.55 -5.77 -1.92
C GLU A 35 0.39 -7.04 -1.08
N GLU A 36 0.36 -8.20 -1.72
CA GLU A 36 0.42 -9.49 -1.04
C GLU A 36 1.67 -10.25 -1.49
N ARG A 37 2.48 -10.65 -0.51
CA ARG A 37 3.76 -11.35 -0.72
C ARG A 37 3.86 -12.54 0.22
N SER A 38 3.87 -13.75 -0.34
CA SER A 38 4.00 -14.99 0.45
C SER A 38 3.00 -15.08 1.60
N GLY A 39 1.73 -14.68 1.36
CA GLY A 39 0.68 -14.65 2.37
C GLY A 39 0.69 -13.42 3.31
N ASN A 40 1.68 -12.54 3.21
CA ASN A 40 1.73 -11.30 3.99
C ASN A 40 1.08 -10.15 3.21
N ILE A 41 0.17 -9.45 3.86
CA ILE A 41 -0.57 -8.32 3.27
C ILE A 41 0.05 -7.02 3.76
N CYS A 42 0.33 -6.12 2.83
CA CYS A 42 0.82 -4.78 3.05
C CYS A 42 -0.19 -3.79 2.43
N ALA A 43 -0.77 -2.92 3.24
CA ALA A 43 -1.75 -1.93 2.81
C ALA A 43 -1.17 -0.52 2.88
N TYR A 44 -1.45 0.26 1.84
CA TYR A 44 -0.91 1.59 1.64
C TYR A 44 -2.04 2.59 1.39
N GLU A 45 -1.96 3.74 2.07
CA GLU A 45 -2.82 4.91 1.85
C GLU A 45 -1.96 6.10 1.41
N PHE A 46 -2.37 6.80 0.36
CA PHE A 46 -1.59 7.91 -0.18
C PHE A 46 -2.11 9.26 0.33
N LYS A 47 -1.25 10.06 0.98
CA LYS A 47 -1.60 11.40 1.49
C LYS A 47 -0.69 12.55 1.02
N TRP A 48 -1.22 13.40 0.14
CA TRP A 48 -0.52 14.55 -0.48
C TRP A 48 -0.99 15.91 0.08
N GLY A 49 -1.29 16.00 1.39
CA GLY A 49 -1.71 17.27 2.02
C GLY A 49 -1.86 17.19 3.54
N HIS A 50 -2.38 18.24 4.18
CA HIS A 50 -2.34 18.38 5.65
C HIS A 50 -3.34 17.52 6.44
N LYS A 51 -4.27 16.80 5.78
CA LYS A 51 -5.20 15.91 6.49
C LYS A 51 -4.47 14.66 6.97
N LYS A 52 -4.76 14.20 8.19
CA LYS A 52 -4.29 12.88 8.65
C LYS A 52 -4.95 11.81 7.78
N ALA A 53 -4.16 11.05 7.03
CA ALA A 53 -4.64 9.80 6.48
C ALA A 53 -4.67 8.74 7.58
N VAL A 54 -5.62 7.82 7.49
CA VAL A 54 -5.78 6.71 8.42
C VAL A 54 -6.28 5.54 7.60
N ILE A 55 -5.68 4.38 7.81
CA ILE A 55 -6.17 3.13 7.22
C ILE A 55 -7.58 2.86 7.73
N SER A 56 -8.46 2.40 6.83
CA SER A 56 -9.82 2.00 7.20
C SER A 56 -9.83 1.03 8.40
N LYS A 57 -10.55 1.39 9.48
CA LYS A 57 -10.75 0.48 10.63
C LYS A 57 -11.40 -0.84 10.21
N THR A 58 -12.24 -0.81 9.18
CA THR A 58 -12.87 -2.01 8.63
C THR A 58 -11.84 -2.89 7.95
N PHE A 59 -10.90 -2.29 7.21
CA PHE A 59 -9.78 -3.03 6.63
C PHE A 59 -8.93 -3.67 7.73
N SER A 60 -8.51 -2.90 8.74
CA SER A 60 -7.71 -3.43 9.85
C SER A 60 -8.41 -4.54 10.63
N ARG A 61 -9.75 -4.54 10.69
CA ARG A 61 -10.52 -5.63 11.30
C ARG A 61 -10.60 -6.87 10.42
N ALA A 62 -10.74 -6.69 9.11
CA ALA A 62 -10.79 -7.79 8.14
C ALA A 62 -9.42 -8.47 7.98
N TYR A 63 -8.34 -7.69 8.07
CA TYR A 63 -6.95 -8.15 7.94
C TYR A 63 -6.11 -7.69 9.15
N PRO A 64 -6.32 -8.29 10.33
CA PRO A 64 -5.66 -7.85 11.57
C PRO A 64 -4.14 -7.99 11.56
N ASN A 65 -3.62 -8.88 10.71
CA ASN A 65 -2.19 -9.12 10.56
C ASN A 65 -1.58 -8.36 9.37
N ALA A 66 -2.36 -7.54 8.67
CA ALA A 66 -1.82 -6.73 7.57
C ALA A 66 -0.90 -5.64 8.13
N MET A 67 0.27 -5.50 7.51
CA MET A 67 1.11 -4.32 7.72
C MET A 67 0.47 -3.13 7.03
N THR A 68 0.59 -1.95 7.62
CA THR A 68 -0.01 -0.75 7.08
C THR A 68 0.95 0.42 7.09
N LYS A 69 1.04 1.16 5.98
CA LYS A 69 1.88 2.37 5.89
C LYS A 69 1.13 3.49 5.17
N ILE A 70 1.32 4.71 5.65
CA ILE A 70 0.83 5.90 4.97
C ILE A 70 1.97 6.47 4.18
N ILE A 71 1.76 6.57 2.86
CA ILE A 71 2.74 7.17 1.98
C ILE A 71 2.42 8.66 1.87
N THR A 72 3.44 9.49 1.99
CA THR A 72 3.38 10.95 1.94
C THR A 72 4.53 11.46 1.07
N PRO A 73 4.56 12.74 0.68
CA PRO A 73 5.70 13.30 -0.06
C PRO A 73 7.05 13.06 0.63
N GLU A 74 7.08 12.95 1.95
CA GLU A 74 8.30 12.73 2.74
C GLU A 74 8.86 11.31 2.64
N ASN A 75 8.04 10.30 2.30
CA ASN A 75 8.46 8.90 2.25
C ASN A 75 8.10 8.18 0.93
N VAL A 76 7.55 8.91 -0.04
CA VAL A 76 7.19 8.35 -1.35
C VAL A 76 8.40 7.82 -2.10
N GLU A 77 9.56 8.43 -1.94
CA GLU A 77 10.80 7.98 -2.57
C GLU A 77 11.20 6.59 -2.06
N GLU A 78 11.16 6.36 -0.75
CA GLU A 78 11.40 5.05 -0.14
C GLU A 78 10.42 3.99 -0.71
N PHE A 79 9.15 4.36 -0.83
CA PHE A 79 8.13 3.49 -1.44
C PHE A 79 8.42 3.18 -2.92
N LEU A 80 9.03 4.10 -3.67
CA LEU A 80 9.36 3.94 -5.09
C LEU A 80 10.76 3.41 -5.36
N LEU A 81 11.61 3.22 -4.35
CA LEU A 81 12.99 2.74 -4.55
C LEU A 81 13.25 1.40 -3.85
N ASP A 82 12.62 1.16 -2.70
CA ASP A 82 12.86 -0.07 -1.93
C ASP A 82 11.65 -1.02 -2.01
N PRO A 83 11.78 -2.20 -2.66
CA PRO A 83 10.71 -3.22 -2.68
C PRO A 83 10.29 -3.67 -1.27
N ASN A 84 11.15 -3.49 -0.26
CA ASN A 84 10.95 -3.91 1.12
C ASN A 84 10.70 -2.75 2.12
N SER A 85 10.30 -1.56 1.65
CA SER A 85 10.00 -0.35 2.46
C SER A 85 8.94 -0.49 3.58
N MET A 86 8.58 -1.70 3.95
CA MET A 86 7.79 -2.07 5.12
C MET A 86 8.64 -2.41 6.36
N SER A 87 9.96 -2.65 6.21
CA SER A 87 10.88 -3.02 7.31
C SER A 87 11.51 -1.83 8.02
#